data_AF-Q0AHL5-F1
#
_entry.id   AF-Q0AHL5-F1
#
_cell.length_a   1.000
_cell.length_b   1.000
_cell.length_c   1.000
_cell.angle_alpha   90.00
_cell.angle_beta   90.00
_cell.angle_gamma   90.00
#
_symmetry.space_group_name_H-M   'P 1'
#
loop_
_entity.id
_entity.type
_entity.pdbx_description
1 polymer ?
#
loop_
_entity_poly.entity_id
_entity_poly.type
_entity_poly.pdbx_seq_one_letter_code
_entity_poly.pdbx_strand_id
1 'polypeptide(L)'
;MLHRLRARVKEFYAMFSWRKRLLLAFTQAKLHRLSLTQTQFIGITGSAGKTTTKELCNLILSGSYSVMTTPQSLNTPIIVAETMLATEKKHKFCIMELGAFKPGALDLPLRLFRPKIGVLTNIEKDHYRAFKGQGVDGIAVEKAKLIEALSKNGTAILNMDDPRVKAIGERCKARVIWVGKNPESTIRLCKVTSRWPEPLKLTVTYQGKLYEVPTHLYGTQLALSILSALGVAIAAGLSIEEAINKLVEAVPTAGRMQIVTGEDDVTFIRDDMKAPYWSLLAPFKFLKEADALRKIAVVGSISDFSGDSTMIYKRCARELREYADMVIFVGDNAHRALRARKDENDSTLQGFLTLKEASSFLQKTLRPGDLVLLKGSNKSDHLQRLILDRYKPIQCWQERCGLEHFCNHCSQLYRGDSTNEQTGNLVDKVEIPVSIPVKETGRMAPVIVGLGNPGKEFENTLHNIGYSVLDKLAVDYGGIWQNEEEGQTAWIILNGVSVVLFKSDAYMNKTGLRLKHYLARTGRLPEHCLLIYDDMDIEFGTIKFKPDGGDGGHLGLRSCLKSLRIYTLPRLRCGVRSPGNTAKAKEQVLAKFNKKELEQLPQILDQAVDMVIKTIPQLQPESLSELPAA
;
A
#
# COMPACT_ATOMS: atom_id res chain seq x y z
N MET A 1 -24.53 -17.91 -14.23
CA MET A 1 -25.39 -17.54 -13.07
C MET A 1 -24.96 -18.24 -11.76
N LEU A 2 -24.76 -19.56 -11.77
CA LEU A 2 -24.29 -20.36 -10.61
C LEU A 2 -22.94 -19.92 -10.01
N HIS A 3 -21.97 -19.48 -10.82
CA HIS A 3 -20.65 -19.05 -10.34
C HIS A 3 -20.69 -17.72 -9.55
N ARG A 4 -21.53 -16.77 -9.98
CA ARG A 4 -21.79 -15.51 -9.26
C ARG A 4 -22.60 -15.75 -7.98
N LEU A 5 -23.51 -16.73 -8.00
CA LEU A 5 -24.25 -17.16 -6.81
C LEU A 5 -23.31 -17.81 -5.78
N ARG A 6 -22.43 -18.73 -6.20
CA ARG A 6 -21.42 -19.36 -5.34
C ARG A 6 -20.43 -18.35 -4.73
N ALA A 7 -19.97 -17.36 -5.50
CA ALA A 7 -19.10 -16.30 -4.99
C ALA A 7 -19.80 -15.44 -3.92
N ARG A 8 -21.05 -15.02 -4.16
CA ARG A 8 -21.86 -14.28 -3.17
C ARG A 8 -22.16 -15.11 -1.93
N VAL A 9 -22.45 -16.40 -2.07
CA VAL A 9 -22.66 -17.32 -0.95
C VAL A 9 -21.36 -17.50 -0.14
N LYS A 10 -20.20 -17.60 -0.81
CA LYS A 10 -18.89 -17.69 -0.15
C LYS A 10 -18.53 -16.41 0.62
N GLU A 11 -18.78 -15.23 0.03
CA GLU A 11 -18.60 -13.94 0.71
C GLU A 11 -19.55 -13.78 1.89
N PHE A 12 -20.81 -14.17 1.72
CA PHE A 12 -21.81 -14.15 2.79
C PHE A 12 -21.44 -15.10 3.93
N TYR A 13 -21.00 -16.31 3.62
CA TYR A 13 -20.55 -17.29 4.60
C TYR A 13 -19.26 -16.84 5.31
N ALA A 14 -18.31 -16.23 4.59
CA ALA A 14 -17.10 -15.64 5.18
C ALA A 14 -17.44 -14.47 6.13
N MET A 15 -18.37 -13.60 5.75
CA MET A 15 -18.86 -12.52 6.61
C MET A 15 -19.58 -13.07 7.84
N PHE A 16 -20.43 -14.07 7.67
CA PHE A 16 -21.20 -14.69 8.75
C PHE A 16 -20.30 -15.45 9.73
N SER A 17 -19.35 -16.25 9.22
CA SER A 17 -18.35 -16.95 10.03
C SER A 17 -17.44 -15.98 10.78
N TRP A 18 -17.00 -14.88 10.14
CA TRP A 18 -16.23 -13.82 10.82
C TRP A 18 -17.04 -13.15 11.93
N ARG A 19 -18.32 -12.80 11.68
CA ARG A 19 -19.20 -12.23 12.71
C ARG A 19 -19.44 -13.21 13.87
N LYS A 20 -19.67 -14.49 13.58
CA LYS A 20 -19.78 -15.54 14.59
C LYS A 20 -18.51 -15.63 15.43
N ARG A 21 -17.35 -15.73 14.79
CA ARG A 21 -16.04 -15.78 15.48
C ARG A 21 -15.85 -14.55 16.37
N LEU A 22 -16.16 -13.35 15.87
CA LEU A 22 -16.05 -12.11 16.64
C LEU A 22 -16.98 -12.14 17.86
N LEU A 23 -18.25 -12.53 17.68
CA LEU A 23 -19.22 -12.62 18.78
C LEU A 23 -18.80 -13.67 19.83
N LEU A 24 -18.34 -14.84 19.39
CA LEU A 24 -17.83 -15.89 20.26
C LEU A 24 -16.62 -15.41 21.06
N ALA A 25 -15.61 -14.86 20.38
CA ALA A 25 -14.39 -14.36 21.01
C ALA A 25 -14.68 -13.26 22.02
N PHE A 26 -15.53 -12.29 21.69
CA PHE A 26 -15.91 -11.23 22.63
C PHE A 26 -16.73 -11.75 23.81
N THR A 27 -17.59 -12.75 23.60
CA THR A 27 -18.39 -13.36 24.67
C THR A 27 -17.47 -14.11 25.65
N GLN A 28 -16.59 -14.95 25.12
CA GLN A 28 -15.59 -15.66 25.91
C GLN A 28 -14.66 -14.69 26.64
N ALA A 29 -14.17 -13.66 25.95
CA ALA A 29 -13.30 -12.65 26.54
C ALA A 29 -14.02 -11.88 27.66
N LYS A 30 -15.31 -11.58 27.50
CA LYS A 30 -16.12 -10.90 28.52
C LYS A 30 -16.29 -11.76 29.77
N LEU A 31 -16.54 -13.06 29.61
CA LEU A 31 -16.61 -13.99 30.74
C LEU A 31 -15.25 -14.14 31.43
N HIS A 32 -14.19 -14.35 30.64
CA HIS A 32 -12.82 -14.48 31.14
C HIS A 32 -12.35 -13.24 31.91
N ARG A 33 -12.70 -12.04 31.41
CA ARG A 33 -12.40 -10.75 32.05
C ARG A 33 -12.93 -10.65 33.48
N LEU A 34 -14.03 -11.33 33.82
CA LEU A 34 -14.56 -11.38 35.19
C LEU A 34 -13.60 -12.09 36.16
N SER A 35 -12.78 -13.01 35.65
CA SER A 35 -11.78 -13.73 36.45
C SER A 35 -10.50 -12.94 36.68
N LEU A 36 -10.27 -11.87 35.90
CA LEU A 36 -9.06 -11.03 35.93
C LEU A 36 -9.25 -9.85 36.90
N THR A 37 -9.51 -10.13 38.17
CA THR A 37 -9.82 -9.12 39.19
C THR A 37 -8.59 -8.33 39.65
N GLN A 38 -7.40 -8.93 39.57
CA GLN A 38 -6.13 -8.33 40.01
C GLN A 38 -5.37 -7.61 38.87
N THR A 39 -5.78 -7.83 37.62
CA THR A 39 -5.14 -7.25 36.44
C THR A 39 -5.63 -5.83 36.21
N GLN A 40 -4.69 -4.90 36.01
CA GLN A 40 -4.97 -3.52 35.62
C GLN A 40 -4.82 -3.36 34.11
N PHE A 41 -5.82 -2.75 33.49
CA PHE A 41 -5.92 -2.60 32.04
C PHE A 41 -5.46 -1.21 31.62
N ILE A 42 -4.51 -1.14 30.69
CA ILE A 42 -3.87 0.10 30.20
C ILE A 42 -4.20 0.30 28.71
N GLY A 43 -5.06 1.25 28.38
CA GLY A 43 -5.45 1.53 26.99
C GLY A 43 -4.62 2.64 26.39
N ILE A 44 -4.16 2.49 25.15
CA ILE A 44 -3.37 3.50 24.45
C ILE A 44 -4.02 3.80 23.11
N THR A 45 -4.39 5.06 22.88
CA THR A 45 -4.85 5.55 21.58
C THR A 45 -4.22 6.89 21.21
N GLY A 46 -4.47 7.32 19.98
CA GLY A 46 -3.82 8.50 19.39
C GLY A 46 -3.65 8.37 17.88
N SER A 47 -3.18 9.43 17.25
CA SER A 47 -2.95 9.46 15.80
C SER A 47 -1.58 8.88 15.46
N ALA A 48 -0.53 9.30 16.18
CA ALA A 48 0.79 8.68 16.18
C ALA A 48 1.25 8.25 17.59
N GLY A 49 2.39 7.57 17.66
CA GLY A 49 3.04 7.20 18.92
C GLY A 49 2.48 5.98 19.65
N LYS A 50 1.25 5.51 19.32
CA LYS A 50 0.57 4.39 20.01
C LYS A 50 1.47 3.17 20.26
N THR A 51 1.98 2.57 19.18
CA THR A 51 2.79 1.34 19.25
C THR A 51 4.06 1.57 20.05
N THR A 52 4.78 2.67 19.80
CA THR A 52 6.00 3.01 20.52
C THR A 52 5.73 3.22 22.01
N THR A 53 4.67 3.96 22.37
CA THR A 53 4.26 4.11 23.77
C THR A 53 3.92 2.77 24.41
N LYS A 54 3.21 1.89 23.70
CA LYS A 54 2.86 0.55 24.18
C LYS A 54 4.10 -0.30 24.46
N GLU A 55 5.06 -0.33 23.54
CA GLU A 55 6.32 -1.08 23.73
C GLU A 55 7.16 -0.49 24.88
N LEU A 56 7.23 0.83 25.02
CA LEU A 56 7.95 1.47 26.13
C LEU A 56 7.28 1.19 27.49
N CYS A 57 5.94 1.23 27.55
CA CYS A 57 5.21 0.83 28.74
C CYS A 57 5.47 -0.64 29.08
N ASN A 58 5.51 -1.51 28.07
CA ASN A 58 5.79 -2.93 28.27
C ASN A 58 7.21 -3.15 28.80
N LEU A 59 8.22 -2.47 28.24
CA LEU A 59 9.61 -2.50 28.69
C LEU A 59 9.74 -2.09 30.16
N ILE A 60 9.13 -0.95 30.53
CA ILE A 60 9.21 -0.44 31.90
C ILE A 60 8.50 -1.38 32.87
N LEU A 61 7.24 -1.74 32.60
CA LEU A 61 6.42 -2.48 33.54
C LEU A 61 6.84 -3.95 33.68
N SER A 62 7.37 -4.57 32.61
CA SER A 62 7.89 -5.94 32.67
C SER A 62 9.15 -6.07 33.52
N GLY A 63 9.81 -4.95 33.84
CA GLY A 63 10.94 -4.92 34.77
C GLY A 63 10.56 -5.31 36.20
N SER A 64 9.31 -5.09 36.61
CA SER A 64 8.83 -5.32 37.99
C SER A 64 7.59 -6.19 38.08
N TYR A 65 6.88 -6.41 36.97
CA TYR A 65 5.59 -7.08 36.97
C TYR A 65 5.41 -8.04 35.80
N SER A 66 4.49 -9.00 35.94
CA SER A 66 4.02 -9.81 34.81
C SER A 66 3.06 -8.98 33.96
N VAL A 67 3.35 -8.85 32.66
CA VAL A 67 2.62 -7.99 31.72
C VAL A 67 2.19 -8.76 30.49
N MET A 68 0.96 -8.52 30.03
CA MET A 68 0.45 -8.97 28.73
C MET A 68 0.24 -7.75 27.82
N THR A 69 0.48 -7.88 26.52
CA THR A 69 0.26 -6.78 25.57
C THR A 69 -0.22 -7.25 24.19
N THR A 70 -0.88 -6.37 23.44
CA THR A 70 -1.26 -6.65 22.05
C THR A 70 -0.01 -6.87 21.18
N PRO A 71 0.01 -7.88 20.30
CA PRO A 71 1.18 -8.17 19.47
C PRO A 71 1.40 -7.06 18.43
N GLN A 72 2.64 -6.57 18.33
CA GLN A 72 3.08 -5.59 17.33
C GLN A 72 2.14 -4.35 17.26
N SER A 73 1.78 -3.88 16.06
CA SER A 73 0.82 -2.77 15.85
C SER A 73 -0.63 -3.25 15.68
N LEU A 74 -0.94 -4.49 16.03
CA LEU A 74 -2.28 -5.06 15.81
C LEU A 74 -3.27 -4.49 16.83
N ASN A 75 -4.30 -3.80 16.34
CA ASN A 75 -5.21 -3.00 17.16
C ASN A 75 -6.70 -3.13 16.77
N THR A 76 -7.06 -4.22 16.08
CA THR A 76 -8.44 -4.51 15.67
C THR A 76 -9.26 -5.10 16.81
N PRO A 77 -10.61 -5.03 16.77
CA PRO A 77 -11.45 -5.57 17.84
C PRO A 77 -11.21 -7.05 18.15
N ILE A 78 -10.97 -7.88 17.12
CA ILE A 78 -10.69 -9.31 17.34
C ILE A 78 -9.38 -9.52 18.12
N ILE A 79 -8.34 -8.73 17.81
CA ILE A 79 -7.04 -8.81 18.51
C ILE A 79 -7.18 -8.37 19.96
N VAL A 80 -8.04 -7.38 20.24
CA VAL A 80 -8.37 -6.99 21.63
C VAL A 80 -9.00 -8.17 22.39
N ALA A 81 -9.95 -8.88 21.78
CA ALA A 81 -10.57 -10.04 22.41
C ALA A 81 -9.58 -11.21 22.58
N GLU A 82 -8.75 -11.49 21.58
CA GLU A 82 -7.73 -12.55 21.64
C GLU A 82 -6.66 -12.24 22.70
N THR A 83 -6.20 -10.99 22.81
CA THR A 83 -5.26 -10.55 23.86
C THR A 83 -5.89 -10.66 25.24
N MET A 84 -7.17 -10.34 25.38
CA MET A 84 -7.91 -10.52 26.63
C MET A 84 -7.96 -12.01 27.04
N LEU A 85 -8.27 -12.90 26.10
CA LEU A 85 -8.32 -14.35 26.34
C LEU A 85 -6.95 -14.93 26.71
N ALA A 86 -5.87 -14.41 26.12
CA ALA A 86 -4.51 -14.81 26.44
C ALA A 86 -4.01 -14.21 27.78
N THR A 87 -4.70 -13.22 28.35
CA THR A 87 -4.31 -12.63 29.64
C THR A 87 -4.64 -13.58 30.78
N GLU A 88 -3.62 -14.16 31.41
CA GLU A 88 -3.73 -14.99 32.62
C GLU A 88 -3.82 -14.17 33.91
N LYS A 89 -4.30 -14.78 35.01
CA LYS A 89 -4.43 -14.16 36.35
C LYS A 89 -3.10 -13.70 36.96
N LYS A 90 -1.97 -14.27 36.54
CA LYS A 90 -0.62 -13.86 36.99
C LYS A 90 -0.22 -12.47 36.46
N HIS A 91 -0.79 -12.04 35.34
CA HIS A 91 -0.48 -10.75 34.75
C HIS A 91 -1.07 -9.63 35.60
N LYS A 92 -0.18 -8.78 36.12
CA LYS A 92 -0.57 -7.58 36.86
C LYS A 92 -1.10 -6.50 35.94
N PHE A 93 -0.54 -6.39 34.74
CA PHE A 93 -0.94 -5.41 33.74
C PHE A 93 -1.28 -6.06 32.40
N CYS A 94 -2.27 -5.47 31.71
CA CYS A 94 -2.60 -5.80 30.32
C CYS A 94 -2.64 -4.50 29.50
N ILE A 95 -1.70 -4.31 28.58
CA ILE A 95 -1.50 -3.10 27.79
C ILE A 95 -2.08 -3.29 26.38
N MET A 96 -3.07 -2.49 26.01
CA MET A 96 -3.73 -2.59 24.71
C MET A 96 -3.57 -1.32 23.87
N GLU A 97 -3.02 -1.49 22.67
CA GLU A 97 -3.14 -0.48 21.62
C GLU A 97 -4.54 -0.53 21.00
N LEU A 98 -5.23 0.62 20.94
CA LEU A 98 -6.59 0.73 20.42
C LEU A 98 -6.65 1.62 19.18
N GLY A 99 -7.07 1.02 18.06
CA GLY A 99 -7.24 1.69 16.77
C GLY A 99 -8.59 2.41 16.65
N ALA A 100 -8.54 3.74 16.49
CA ALA A 100 -9.73 4.58 16.26
C ALA A 100 -9.78 5.06 14.80
N PHE A 101 -10.03 4.14 13.87
CA PHE A 101 -9.95 4.37 12.42
C PHE A 101 -11.25 4.88 11.78
N LYS A 102 -12.37 4.82 12.50
CA LYS A 102 -13.69 5.32 12.07
C LYS A 102 -14.56 5.61 13.30
N PRO A 103 -15.67 6.34 13.16
CA PRO A 103 -16.65 6.48 14.23
C PRO A 103 -17.15 5.11 14.74
N GLY A 104 -17.19 4.95 16.06
CA GLY A 104 -17.61 3.75 16.77
C GLY A 104 -16.58 2.61 16.81
N ALA A 105 -15.35 2.85 16.36
CA ALA A 105 -14.28 1.84 16.40
C ALA A 105 -13.90 1.42 17.83
N LEU A 106 -13.97 2.33 18.81
CA LEU A 106 -13.62 2.06 20.20
C LEU A 106 -14.78 1.49 21.04
N ASP A 107 -16.03 1.57 20.55
CA ASP A 107 -17.21 1.22 21.35
C ASP A 107 -17.19 -0.24 21.84
N LEU A 108 -16.90 -1.17 20.92
CA LEU A 108 -16.88 -2.60 21.23
C LEU A 108 -15.66 -2.99 22.11
N PRO A 109 -14.41 -2.59 21.78
CA PRO A 109 -13.25 -2.78 22.66
C PRO A 109 -13.44 -2.25 24.08
N LEU A 110 -13.96 -1.03 24.25
CA LEU A 110 -14.08 -0.40 25.57
C LEU A 110 -15.14 -1.05 26.46
N ARG A 111 -16.20 -1.63 25.87
CA ARG A 111 -17.20 -2.42 26.62
C ARG A 111 -16.58 -3.67 27.28
N LEU A 112 -15.55 -4.23 26.67
CA LEU A 112 -14.84 -5.41 27.16
C LEU A 112 -13.70 -5.03 28.13
N PHE A 113 -12.85 -4.09 27.72
CA PHE A 113 -11.55 -3.83 28.33
C PHE A 113 -11.61 -3.09 29.67
N ARG A 114 -12.49 -2.08 29.78
CA ARG A 114 -12.64 -1.19 30.97
C ARG A 114 -11.29 -0.78 31.59
N PRO A 115 -10.58 0.19 30.97
CA PRO A 115 -9.25 0.59 31.42
C PRO A 115 -9.25 1.19 32.83
N LYS A 116 -8.17 0.96 33.56
CA LYS A 116 -7.82 1.74 34.76
C LYS A 116 -6.86 2.88 34.41
N ILE A 117 -6.02 2.68 33.40
CA ILE A 117 -5.10 3.72 32.89
C ILE A 117 -5.40 3.92 31.40
N GLY A 118 -5.53 5.18 30.98
CA GLY A 118 -5.81 5.55 29.59
C GLY A 118 -4.79 6.56 29.09
N VAL A 119 -4.21 6.30 27.92
CA VAL A 119 -3.24 7.19 27.28
C VAL A 119 -3.84 7.71 25.97
N LEU A 120 -3.82 9.03 25.81
CA LEU A 120 -4.14 9.69 24.55
C LEU A 120 -2.94 10.55 24.14
N THR A 121 -2.22 10.09 23.11
CA THR A 121 -0.98 10.75 22.67
C THR A 121 -1.27 12.07 21.93
N ASN A 122 -1.78 12.01 20.70
CA ASN A 122 -2.09 13.19 19.89
C ASN A 122 -3.27 12.99 18.95
N ILE A 123 -3.84 14.09 18.47
CA ILE A 123 -4.98 14.13 17.56
C ILE A 123 -4.59 14.88 16.28
N GLU A 124 -4.38 14.13 15.21
CA GLU A 124 -3.96 14.61 13.90
C GLU A 124 -4.89 14.06 12.80
N LYS A 125 -4.67 14.47 11.55
CA LYS A 125 -5.47 14.09 10.37
C LYS A 125 -5.24 12.64 9.91
N ASP A 126 -5.23 11.69 10.85
CA ASP A 126 -5.10 10.26 10.55
C ASP A 126 -6.45 9.63 10.21
N HIS A 127 -6.55 8.90 9.09
CA HIS A 127 -7.81 8.27 8.64
C HIS A 127 -8.98 9.25 8.45
N TYR A 128 -8.71 10.55 8.26
CA TYR A 128 -9.73 11.61 8.26
C TYR A 128 -10.89 11.38 7.27
N ARG A 129 -10.65 10.69 6.16
CA ARG A 129 -11.68 10.33 5.16
C ARG A 129 -12.78 9.43 5.74
N ALA A 130 -12.46 8.57 6.70
CA ALA A 130 -13.43 7.69 7.35
C ALA A 130 -14.43 8.45 8.24
N PHE A 131 -14.11 9.68 8.62
CA PHE A 131 -14.93 10.55 9.47
C PHE A 131 -15.86 11.48 8.67
N LYS A 132 -16.05 11.23 7.36
CA LYS A 132 -17.12 11.78 6.50
C LYS A 132 -17.38 13.30 6.65
N GLY A 133 -16.32 14.10 6.77
CA GLY A 133 -16.43 15.56 6.86
C GLY A 133 -16.40 16.15 8.27
N GLN A 134 -16.45 15.34 9.33
CA GLN A 134 -16.23 15.78 10.73
C GLN A 134 -14.77 16.19 11.01
N GLY A 135 -13.88 16.02 10.04
CA GLY A 135 -12.49 16.45 10.12
C GLY A 135 -11.73 15.86 11.30
N VAL A 136 -10.86 16.67 11.88
CA VAL A 136 -10.03 16.29 13.05
C VAL A 136 -10.87 16.19 14.32
N ASP A 137 -11.99 16.91 14.40
CA ASP A 137 -12.82 16.93 15.61
C ASP A 137 -13.62 15.63 15.75
N GLY A 138 -14.07 15.02 14.64
CA GLY A 138 -14.62 13.67 14.68
C GLY A 138 -13.60 12.62 15.16
N ILE A 139 -12.33 12.78 14.78
CA ILE A 139 -11.22 11.94 15.28
C ILE A 139 -11.03 12.16 16.78
N ALA A 140 -11.09 13.41 17.24
CA ALA A 140 -10.99 13.77 18.66
C ALA A 140 -12.09 13.12 19.49
N VAL A 141 -13.36 13.24 19.05
CA VAL A 141 -14.52 12.64 19.73
C VAL A 141 -14.37 11.12 19.84
N GLU A 142 -13.98 10.45 18.75
CA GLU A 142 -13.81 9.00 18.79
C GLU A 142 -12.69 8.57 19.74
N LYS A 143 -11.55 9.28 19.76
CA LYS A 143 -10.43 8.96 20.65
C LYS A 143 -10.69 9.34 22.11
N ALA A 144 -11.50 10.37 22.37
CA ALA A 144 -11.90 10.80 23.71
C ALA A 144 -12.62 9.69 24.49
N LYS A 145 -13.34 8.80 23.79
CA LYS A 145 -14.07 7.66 24.38
C LYS A 145 -13.19 6.78 25.28
N LEU A 146 -11.90 6.63 24.97
CA LEU A 146 -10.98 5.88 25.84
C LEU A 146 -10.84 6.54 27.22
N ILE A 147 -10.72 7.88 27.24
CA ILE A 147 -10.55 8.65 28.46
C ILE A 147 -11.88 8.73 29.22
N GLU A 148 -13.00 8.90 28.51
CA GLU A 148 -14.35 8.87 29.08
C GLU A 148 -14.72 7.52 29.71
N ALA A 149 -14.13 6.42 29.21
CA ALA A 149 -14.33 5.08 29.77
C ALA A 149 -13.58 4.83 31.08
N LEU A 150 -12.70 5.73 31.51
CA LEU A 150 -12.00 5.61 32.80
C LEU A 150 -12.97 5.83 33.96
N SER A 151 -12.82 5.04 35.02
CA SER A 151 -13.53 5.30 36.27
C SER A 151 -12.92 6.50 37.01
N LYS A 152 -13.62 7.04 38.02
CA LYS A 152 -13.10 8.13 38.87
C LYS A 152 -11.78 7.78 39.55
N ASN A 153 -11.54 6.49 39.80
CA ASN A 153 -10.29 5.97 40.40
C ASN A 153 -9.23 5.61 39.34
N GLY A 154 -9.52 5.87 38.06
CA GLY A 154 -8.58 5.67 36.97
C GLY A 154 -7.57 6.81 36.85
N THR A 155 -6.66 6.70 35.88
CA THR A 155 -5.70 7.75 35.56
C THR A 155 -5.56 7.93 34.05
N ALA A 156 -5.66 9.17 33.59
CA ALA A 156 -5.43 9.57 32.21
C ALA A 156 -4.03 10.16 32.05
N ILE A 157 -3.28 9.71 31.04
CA ILE A 157 -2.00 10.30 30.64
C ILE A 157 -2.23 11.03 29.32
N LEU A 158 -2.11 12.35 29.36
CA LEU A 158 -2.60 13.23 28.29
C LEU A 158 -1.52 14.24 27.89
N ASN A 159 -1.34 14.38 26.57
CA ASN A 159 -0.47 15.41 26.01
C ASN A 159 -1.08 16.80 26.19
N MET A 160 -0.42 17.65 26.97
CA MET A 160 -0.87 19.01 27.24
C MET A 160 -0.60 19.97 26.07
N ASP A 161 0.36 19.64 25.20
CA ASP A 161 0.75 20.48 24.08
C ASP A 161 -0.24 20.42 22.91
N ASP A 162 -1.12 19.41 22.87
CA ASP A 162 -2.18 19.29 21.87
C ASP A 162 -3.48 19.91 22.43
N PRO A 163 -3.99 21.02 21.85
CA PRO A 163 -5.17 21.72 22.37
C PRO A 163 -6.43 20.83 22.45
N ARG A 164 -6.57 19.86 21.54
CA ARG A 164 -7.74 18.96 21.54
C ARG A 164 -7.63 17.92 22.65
N VAL A 165 -6.42 17.41 22.90
CA VAL A 165 -6.16 16.50 24.01
C VAL A 165 -6.30 17.23 25.34
N LYS A 166 -5.80 18.47 25.45
CA LYS A 166 -6.00 19.34 26.62
C LYS A 166 -7.48 19.52 26.94
N ALA A 167 -8.30 19.90 25.95
CA ALA A 167 -9.75 20.08 26.13
C ALA A 167 -10.48 18.78 26.52
N ILE A 168 -9.98 17.60 26.13
CA ILE A 168 -10.52 16.31 26.61
C ILE A 168 -10.15 16.11 28.09
N GLY A 169 -8.89 16.37 28.47
CA GLY A 169 -8.43 16.18 29.84
C GLY A 169 -9.04 17.14 30.84
N GLU A 170 -9.33 18.39 30.47
CA GLU A 170 -10.03 19.36 31.34
C GLU A 170 -11.45 18.91 31.72
N ARG A 171 -12.08 18.05 30.90
CA ARG A 171 -13.38 17.44 31.16
C ARG A 171 -13.28 16.06 31.81
N CYS A 172 -12.06 15.54 31.98
CA CYS A 172 -11.83 14.22 32.54
C CYS A 172 -12.16 14.19 34.04
N LYS A 173 -12.93 13.18 34.45
CA LYS A 173 -13.30 12.98 35.87
C LYS A 173 -12.31 12.12 36.64
N ALA A 174 -11.36 11.50 35.96
CA ALA A 174 -10.30 10.69 36.55
C ALA A 174 -9.08 11.57 36.86
N ARG A 175 -8.11 11.04 37.61
CA ARG A 175 -6.81 11.71 37.81
C ARG A 175 -6.14 11.93 36.45
N VAL A 176 -5.59 13.10 36.20
CA VAL A 176 -4.84 13.39 34.97
C VAL A 176 -3.35 13.57 35.31
N ILE A 177 -2.49 12.91 34.55
CA ILE A 177 -1.05 13.18 34.49
C ILE A 177 -0.78 13.87 33.16
N TRP A 178 -0.45 15.15 33.22
CA TRP A 178 -0.14 15.95 32.05
C TRP A 178 1.31 15.73 31.63
N VAL A 179 1.52 15.51 30.33
CA VAL A 179 2.85 15.37 29.74
C VAL A 179 3.01 16.34 28.59
N GLY A 180 4.21 16.89 28.40
CA GLY A 180 4.46 17.83 27.31
C GLY A 180 5.58 18.83 27.62
N LYS A 181 5.77 19.79 26.72
CA LYS A 181 6.69 20.93 26.89
C LYS A 181 6.08 22.04 27.74
N ASN A 182 4.74 22.08 27.81
CA ASN A 182 4.02 23.08 28.58
C ASN A 182 4.52 23.13 30.05
N PRO A 183 4.81 24.33 30.60
CA PRO A 183 5.24 24.50 31.99
C PRO A 183 4.34 23.85 33.05
N GLU A 184 3.04 23.75 32.79
CA GLU A 184 2.03 23.16 33.67
C GLU A 184 1.97 21.61 33.59
N SER A 185 2.76 21.00 32.71
CA SER A 185 2.80 19.54 32.58
C SER A 185 3.35 18.89 33.85
N THR A 186 2.69 17.85 34.34
CA THR A 186 3.15 17.04 35.47
C THR A 186 4.53 16.45 35.21
N ILE A 187 4.74 15.89 34.01
CA ILE A 187 6.06 15.50 33.49
C ILE A 187 6.37 16.45 32.35
N ARG A 188 7.20 17.45 32.63
CA ARG A 188 7.53 18.49 31.67
C ARG A 188 8.84 18.18 30.96
N LEU A 189 8.81 18.27 29.64
CA LEU A 189 9.98 18.21 28.78
C LEU A 189 10.72 19.55 28.78
N CYS A 190 11.91 19.57 29.36
CA CYS A 190 12.77 20.76 29.42
C CYS A 190 13.68 20.87 28.20
N LYS A 191 14.30 19.75 27.80
CA LYS A 191 15.22 19.69 26.67
C LYS A 191 15.05 18.37 25.93
N VAL A 192 15.21 18.40 24.61
CA VAL A 192 15.20 17.21 23.76
C VAL A 192 16.20 17.38 22.64
N THR A 193 17.03 16.36 22.41
CA THR A 193 18.03 16.33 21.33
C THR A 193 18.07 14.94 20.72
N SER A 194 18.17 14.86 19.40
CA SER A 194 18.45 13.62 18.67
C SER A 194 18.98 13.98 17.30
N ARG A 195 20.23 13.62 17.04
CA ARG A 195 20.96 13.92 15.80
C ARG A 195 21.80 12.69 15.52
N TRP A 196 21.64 12.04 14.39
CA TRP A 196 22.49 10.88 14.07
C TRP A 196 23.98 11.29 14.09
N PRO A 197 24.88 10.52 14.75
CA PRO A 197 24.66 9.20 15.36
C PRO A 197 24.20 9.20 16.82
N GLU A 198 24.06 10.36 17.46
CA GLU A 198 23.57 10.43 18.84
C GLU A 198 22.08 10.04 18.99
N PRO A 199 21.77 9.15 19.95
CA PRO A 199 20.40 8.77 20.22
C PRO A 199 19.62 9.92 20.87
N LEU A 200 18.31 9.73 20.96
CA LEU A 200 17.38 10.62 21.62
C LEU A 200 17.67 10.71 23.12
N LYS A 201 17.94 11.93 23.57
CA LYS A 201 18.12 12.29 24.99
C LYS A 201 17.09 13.35 25.38
N LEU A 202 16.50 13.19 26.56
CA LEU A 202 15.54 14.14 27.12
C LEU A 202 16.01 14.57 28.50
N THR A 203 15.82 15.86 28.79
CA THR A 203 15.81 16.36 30.16
C THR A 203 14.36 16.63 30.52
N VAL A 204 13.86 16.01 31.58
CA VAL A 204 12.49 16.20 32.07
C VAL A 204 12.49 16.71 33.50
N THR A 205 11.44 17.44 33.88
CA THR A 205 11.18 17.76 35.28
C THR A 205 9.91 17.10 35.78
N TYR A 206 9.97 16.58 37.00
CA TYR A 206 8.87 15.98 37.72
C TYR A 206 9.02 16.30 39.21
N GLN A 207 7.96 16.82 39.83
CA GLN A 207 7.95 17.24 41.24
C GLN A 207 9.12 18.18 41.61
N GLY A 208 9.46 19.11 40.71
CA GLY A 208 10.52 20.11 40.94
C GLY A 208 11.95 19.58 40.81
N LYS A 209 12.14 18.29 40.56
CA LYS A 209 13.46 17.69 40.27
C LYS A 209 13.68 17.56 38.76
N LEU A 210 14.94 17.65 38.33
CA LEU A 210 15.36 17.40 36.96
C LEU A 210 15.89 15.97 36.82
N TYR A 211 15.54 15.33 35.70
CA TYR A 211 15.99 13.98 35.37
C TYR A 211 16.49 13.96 33.92
N GLU A 212 17.63 13.30 33.72
CA GLU A 212 18.12 12.93 32.40
C GLU A 212 17.55 11.56 32.02
N VAL A 213 17.04 11.46 30.80
CA VAL A 213 16.42 10.24 30.27
C VAL A 213 17.21 9.80 29.05
N PRO A 214 18.25 8.96 29.24
CA PRO A 214 18.97 8.35 28.14
C PRO A 214 18.13 7.23 27.50
N THR A 215 18.23 7.09 26.18
CA THR A 215 17.55 6.04 25.40
C THR A 215 18.45 5.57 24.26
N HIS A 216 18.08 4.49 23.57
CA HIS A 216 18.64 4.11 22.26
C HIS A 216 17.63 4.33 21.12
N LEU A 217 16.73 5.31 21.29
CA LEU A 217 15.75 5.71 20.28
C LEU A 217 16.30 6.84 19.40
N TYR A 218 15.67 7.10 18.25
CA TYR A 218 16.08 8.16 17.32
C TYR A 218 14.88 8.99 16.86
N GLY A 219 15.07 10.30 16.75
CA GLY A 219 14.04 11.26 16.36
C GLY A 219 13.30 11.89 17.53
N THR A 220 13.33 13.23 17.60
CA THR A 220 12.71 14.01 18.69
C THR A 220 11.20 13.85 18.78
N GLN A 221 10.53 13.44 17.70
CA GLN A 221 9.10 13.14 17.67
C GLN A 221 8.70 11.97 18.59
N LEU A 222 9.64 11.10 18.98
CA LEU A 222 9.35 10.00 19.91
C LEU A 222 9.33 10.44 21.38
N ALA A 223 9.70 11.70 21.69
CA ALA A 223 9.70 12.22 23.05
C ALA A 223 8.34 12.08 23.74
N LEU A 224 7.24 12.35 23.03
CA LEU A 224 5.89 12.21 23.58
C LEU A 224 5.57 10.76 24.00
N SER A 225 6.07 9.77 23.26
CA SER A 225 5.90 8.36 23.63
C SER A 225 6.65 8.01 24.91
N ILE A 226 7.86 8.54 25.08
CA ILE A 226 8.66 8.39 26.31
C ILE A 226 7.93 9.03 27.50
N LEU A 227 7.52 10.30 27.37
CA LEU A 227 6.81 11.01 28.45
C LEU A 227 5.51 10.29 28.83
N SER A 228 4.77 9.79 27.83
CA SER A 228 3.55 9.02 28.07
C SER A 228 3.84 7.72 28.83
N ALA A 229 4.93 7.02 28.50
CA ALA A 229 5.33 5.80 29.18
C ALA A 229 5.78 6.05 30.63
N LEU A 230 6.52 7.14 30.88
CA LEU A 230 6.84 7.60 32.25
C LEU A 230 5.55 7.92 33.04
N GLY A 231 4.58 8.58 32.43
CA GLY A 231 3.28 8.84 33.04
C GLY A 231 2.52 7.56 33.40
N VAL A 232 2.59 6.54 32.54
CA VAL A 232 1.99 5.23 32.82
C VAL A 232 2.72 4.53 33.97
N ALA A 233 4.05 4.60 34.03
CA ALA A 233 4.83 4.01 35.12
C ALA A 233 4.44 4.62 36.49
N ILE A 234 4.35 5.95 36.56
CA ILE A 234 3.89 6.67 37.75
C ILE A 234 2.45 6.29 38.11
N ALA A 235 1.55 6.18 37.13
CA ALA A 235 0.17 5.74 37.36
C ALA A 235 0.07 4.28 37.83
N ALA A 236 1.03 3.44 37.43
CA ALA A 236 1.17 2.05 37.84
C ALA A 236 1.83 1.89 39.23
N GLY A 237 2.41 2.96 39.79
CA GLY A 237 3.00 3.00 41.12
C GLY A 237 4.52 2.88 41.16
N LEU A 238 5.21 2.94 40.01
CA LEU A 238 6.68 3.00 39.97
C LEU A 238 7.17 4.43 40.22
N SER A 239 8.38 4.54 40.75
CA SER A 239 9.11 5.81 40.78
C SER A 239 9.55 6.22 39.36
N ILE A 240 9.80 7.51 39.15
CA ILE A 240 10.29 7.98 37.85
C ILE A 240 11.70 7.45 37.57
N GLU A 241 12.53 7.28 38.60
CA GLU A 241 13.87 6.72 38.53
C GLU A 241 13.84 5.25 38.09
N GLU A 242 12.95 4.43 38.67
CA GLU A 242 12.76 3.04 38.25
C GLU A 242 12.38 2.95 36.77
N ALA A 243 11.49 3.83 36.32
CA ALA A 243 11.07 3.90 34.93
C ALA A 243 12.21 4.35 33.98
N ILE A 244 12.98 5.38 34.37
CA ILE A 244 14.12 5.88 33.59
C ILE A 244 15.21 4.82 33.46
N ASN A 245 15.51 4.10 34.54
CA ASN A 245 16.51 3.02 34.53
C ASN A 245 16.18 1.94 33.50
N LYS A 246 14.89 1.68 33.23
CA LYS A 246 14.46 0.75 32.17
C LYS A 246 14.48 1.35 30.77
N LEU A 247 14.32 2.67 30.63
CA LEU A 247 14.36 3.33 29.32
C LEU A 247 15.75 3.34 28.67
N VAL A 248 16.81 3.08 29.44
CA VAL A 248 18.15 2.86 28.88
C VAL A 248 18.15 1.68 27.91
N GLU A 249 17.35 0.64 28.17
CA GLU A 249 17.24 -0.54 27.31
C GLU A 249 16.30 -0.32 26.09
N ALA A 250 15.71 0.87 25.95
CA ALA A 250 14.71 1.14 24.92
C ALA A 250 15.31 1.20 23.51
N VAL A 251 14.89 0.26 22.66
CA VAL A 251 15.25 0.21 21.24
C VAL A 251 14.08 0.60 20.33
N PRO A 252 14.33 1.09 19.10
CA PRO A 252 13.26 1.49 18.20
C PRO A 252 12.36 0.31 17.82
N THR A 253 11.05 0.56 17.82
CA THR A 253 10.08 -0.39 17.26
C THR A 253 10.33 -0.57 15.75
N ALA A 254 10.17 -1.78 15.23
CA ALA A 254 10.40 -2.08 13.82
C ALA A 254 9.66 -1.10 12.89
N GLY A 255 10.41 -0.48 11.97
CA GLY A 255 9.89 0.52 11.01
C GLY A 255 9.40 1.84 11.63
N ARG A 256 9.86 2.20 12.83
CA ARG A 256 9.58 3.48 13.52
C ARG A 256 10.90 4.11 13.97
N MET A 257 11.53 4.91 13.10
CA MET A 257 12.88 5.46 13.30
C MET A 257 13.92 4.40 13.71
N GLN A 258 13.81 3.19 13.14
CA GLN A 258 14.69 2.08 13.43
C GLN A 258 15.98 2.21 12.63
N ILE A 259 17.12 2.24 13.30
CA ILE A 259 18.44 2.22 12.67
C ILE A 259 18.82 0.80 12.28
N VAL A 260 19.34 0.62 11.07
CA VAL A 260 19.90 -0.64 10.57
C VAL A 260 21.21 -0.31 9.84
N THR A 261 22.34 -0.71 10.40
CA THR A 261 23.67 -0.48 9.83
C THR A 261 24.17 -1.75 9.13
N GLY A 262 24.59 -1.61 7.88
CA GLY A 262 25.19 -2.67 7.07
C GLY A 262 26.68 -2.85 7.32
N GLU A 263 27.19 -4.01 6.88
CA GLU A 263 28.63 -4.32 6.93
C GLU A 263 29.46 -3.44 5.97
N ASP A 264 28.78 -2.80 5.02
CA ASP A 264 29.32 -1.90 3.99
C ASP A 264 29.34 -0.42 4.42
N ASP A 265 29.16 -0.14 5.73
CA ASP A 265 29.09 1.21 6.32
C ASP A 265 27.96 2.09 5.72
N VAL A 266 26.90 1.45 5.18
CA VAL A 266 25.66 2.13 4.82
C VAL A 266 24.67 1.99 5.96
N THR A 267 24.11 3.11 6.43
CA THR A 267 23.12 3.10 7.51
C THR A 267 21.73 3.46 7.00
N PHE A 268 20.74 2.65 7.34
CA PHE A 268 19.34 2.91 7.04
C PHE A 268 18.58 3.38 8.28
N ILE A 269 17.82 4.48 8.14
CA ILE A 269 16.81 4.91 9.08
C ILE A 269 15.45 4.43 8.56
N ARG A 270 14.86 3.43 9.21
CA ARG A 270 13.56 2.88 8.83
C ARG A 270 12.42 3.61 9.54
N ASP A 271 11.59 4.31 8.77
CA ASP A 271 10.30 4.84 9.21
C ASP A 271 9.19 4.48 8.20
N ASP A 272 9.19 3.22 7.78
CA ASP A 272 8.41 2.65 6.67
C ASP A 272 7.17 1.87 7.12
N MET A 273 6.72 2.02 8.37
CA MET A 273 5.46 1.40 8.83
C MET A 273 4.22 2.04 8.18
N LYS A 274 4.12 3.37 8.24
CA LYS A 274 3.02 4.17 7.66
C LYS A 274 3.55 5.56 7.31
N ALA A 275 3.06 6.16 6.22
CA ALA A 275 3.48 7.48 5.78
C ALA A 275 2.28 8.44 5.56
N PRO A 276 1.50 8.77 6.60
CA PRO A 276 0.53 9.85 6.47
C PRO A 276 1.26 11.18 6.21
N TYR A 277 0.74 12.00 5.31
CA TYR A 277 1.42 13.20 4.81
C TYR A 277 1.88 14.15 5.93
N TRP A 278 1.06 14.33 6.98
CA TRP A 278 1.38 15.19 8.11
C TRP A 278 2.57 14.69 8.96
N SER A 279 2.93 13.41 8.87
CA SER A 279 4.04 12.83 9.65
C SER A 279 5.41 12.92 8.98
N LEU A 280 5.46 13.30 7.69
CA LEU A 280 6.68 13.21 6.88
C LEU A 280 7.79 14.16 7.37
N LEU A 281 7.41 15.34 7.88
CA LEU A 281 8.34 16.40 8.21
C LEU A 281 9.35 16.02 9.30
N ALA A 282 8.93 15.28 10.32
CA ALA A 282 9.80 15.00 11.48
C ALA A 282 10.99 14.09 11.11
N PRO A 283 10.80 12.93 10.44
CA PRO A 283 11.92 12.15 9.90
C PRO A 283 12.81 12.92 8.92
N PHE A 284 12.24 13.83 8.12
CA PHE A 284 13.03 14.62 7.15
C PHE A 284 13.93 15.63 7.85
N LYS A 285 13.43 16.31 8.89
CA LYS A 285 14.26 17.18 9.73
C LYS A 285 15.39 16.41 10.42
N PHE A 286 15.08 15.23 10.95
CA PHE A 286 16.10 14.35 11.54
C PHE A 286 17.20 13.99 10.53
N LEU A 287 16.82 13.63 9.30
CA LEU A 287 17.78 13.34 8.23
C LEU A 287 18.66 14.56 7.88
N LYS A 288 18.07 15.76 7.79
CA LYS A 288 18.83 16.98 7.48
C LYS A 288 19.84 17.33 8.57
N GLU A 289 19.44 17.22 9.82
CA GLU A 289 20.28 17.54 10.97
C GLU A 289 21.36 16.48 11.21
N ALA A 290 21.19 15.24 10.71
CA ALA A 290 22.14 14.15 10.86
C ALA A 290 23.58 14.53 10.46
N ASP A 291 24.55 14.01 11.20
CA ASP A 291 25.95 14.04 10.81
C ASP A 291 26.27 12.80 9.96
N ALA A 292 26.32 13.00 8.64
CA ALA A 292 26.54 11.94 7.66
C ALA A 292 27.15 12.53 6.39
N LEU A 293 28.00 11.75 5.70
CA LEU A 293 28.70 12.20 4.49
C LEU A 293 27.75 12.47 3.33
N ARG A 294 26.68 11.67 3.22
CA ARG A 294 25.64 11.83 2.21
C ARG A 294 24.31 11.32 2.74
N LYS A 295 23.26 12.10 2.52
CA LYS A 295 21.89 11.86 3.00
C LYS A 295 20.99 11.50 1.84
N ILE A 296 20.32 10.37 1.95
CA ILE A 296 19.44 9.83 0.92
C ILE A 296 18.05 9.61 1.51
N ALA A 297 17.00 10.06 0.84
CA ALA A 297 15.63 9.80 1.22
C ALA A 297 14.94 8.90 0.19
N VAL A 298 14.45 7.74 0.61
CA VAL A 298 13.65 6.82 -0.20
C VAL A 298 12.21 6.85 0.29
N VAL A 299 11.29 7.28 -0.57
CA VAL A 299 9.89 7.51 -0.22
C VAL A 299 8.95 6.63 -1.05
N GLY A 300 8.16 5.82 -0.37
CA GLY A 300 7.11 4.99 -0.96
C GLY A 300 5.76 5.71 -1.05
N SER A 301 4.69 4.97 -0.78
CA SER A 301 3.33 5.45 -0.80
C SER A 301 3.02 6.39 0.36
N ILE A 302 2.62 7.63 0.05
CA ILE A 302 2.11 8.62 0.99
C ILE A 302 0.59 8.45 1.17
N SER A 303 0.09 8.56 2.40
CA SER A 303 -1.34 8.44 2.76
C SER A 303 -1.89 9.70 3.44
N ASP A 304 -3.20 9.70 3.74
CA ASP A 304 -3.87 10.67 4.63
C ASP A 304 -3.68 12.15 4.26
N PHE A 305 -3.74 12.46 2.96
CA PHE A 305 -3.82 13.82 2.43
C PHE A 305 -5.10 14.07 1.64
N SER A 306 -5.50 15.34 1.59
CA SER A 306 -6.54 15.88 0.72
C SER A 306 -5.95 16.45 -0.57
N GLY A 307 -6.74 16.49 -1.63
CA GLY A 307 -6.35 17.12 -2.90
C GLY A 307 -5.68 16.17 -3.88
N ASP A 308 -5.10 16.76 -4.92
CA ASP A 308 -4.49 16.02 -6.03
C ASP A 308 -3.15 15.39 -5.62
N SER A 309 -3.01 14.10 -5.92
CA SER A 309 -1.80 13.35 -5.60
C SER A 309 -0.58 13.85 -6.38
N THR A 310 -0.74 14.38 -7.59
CA THR A 310 0.39 14.94 -8.34
C THR A 310 0.97 16.15 -7.62
N MET A 311 0.11 17.06 -7.16
CA MET A 311 0.53 18.22 -6.38
C MET A 311 1.24 17.82 -5.08
N ILE A 312 0.71 16.83 -4.36
CA ILE A 312 1.29 16.37 -3.09
C ILE A 312 2.67 15.73 -3.28
N TYR A 313 2.82 14.81 -4.24
CA TYR A 313 4.11 14.16 -4.49
C TYR A 313 5.14 15.16 -5.05
N LYS A 314 4.72 16.07 -5.94
CA LYS A 314 5.59 17.14 -6.47
C LYS A 314 6.06 18.09 -5.35
N ARG A 315 5.17 18.48 -4.43
CA ARG A 315 5.51 19.31 -3.28
C ARG A 315 6.48 18.59 -2.34
N CYS A 316 6.17 17.34 -1.98
CA CYS A 316 7.02 16.51 -1.14
C CYS A 316 8.42 16.36 -1.72
N ALA A 317 8.53 16.11 -3.03
CA ALA A 317 9.82 16.02 -3.71
C ALA A 317 10.64 17.31 -3.65
N ARG A 318 10.00 18.48 -3.78
CA ARG A 318 10.69 19.78 -3.62
C ARG A 318 11.20 19.97 -2.20
N GLU A 319 10.37 19.69 -1.20
CA GLU A 319 10.72 19.80 0.21
C GLU A 319 11.92 18.91 0.54
N LEU A 320 11.85 17.62 0.18
CA LEU A 320 12.88 16.63 0.49
C LEU A 320 14.28 16.95 -0.02
N ARG A 321 14.37 17.68 -1.13
CA ARG A 321 15.66 18.12 -1.69
C ARG A 321 16.35 19.17 -0.83
N GLU A 322 15.65 19.79 0.11
CA GLU A 322 16.25 20.67 1.12
C GLU A 322 16.76 19.91 2.36
N TYR A 323 16.44 18.61 2.46
CA TYR A 323 16.78 17.74 3.59
C TYR A 323 17.75 16.60 3.24
N ALA A 324 17.89 16.26 1.95
CA ALA A 324 18.70 15.15 1.48
C ALA A 324 19.44 15.51 0.18
N ASP A 325 20.64 14.93 0.00
CA ASP A 325 21.45 15.09 -1.21
C ASP A 325 20.87 14.33 -2.41
N MET A 326 20.12 13.24 -2.12
CA MET A 326 19.40 12.48 -3.13
C MET A 326 18.04 12.02 -2.61
N VAL A 327 17.02 12.15 -3.46
CA VAL A 327 15.63 11.79 -3.16
C VAL A 327 15.16 10.77 -4.18
N ILE A 328 14.59 9.67 -3.70
CA ILE A 328 14.12 8.55 -4.51
C ILE A 328 12.67 8.29 -4.16
N PHE A 329 11.78 8.29 -5.15
CA PHE A 329 10.41 7.82 -4.97
C PHE A 329 10.22 6.43 -5.56
N VAL A 330 9.45 5.57 -4.89
CA VAL A 330 9.19 4.19 -5.33
C VAL A 330 7.69 3.92 -5.38
N GLY A 331 7.23 3.27 -6.44
CA GLY A 331 5.86 2.79 -6.59
C GLY A 331 4.99 3.61 -7.56
N ASP A 332 3.69 3.31 -7.59
CA ASP A 332 2.72 3.81 -8.58
C ASP A 332 2.68 5.36 -8.71
N ASN A 333 3.11 6.09 -7.68
CA ASN A 333 3.12 7.57 -7.67
C ASN A 333 4.50 8.20 -7.91
N ALA A 334 5.58 7.42 -8.09
CA ALA A 334 6.93 7.95 -8.24
C ALA A 334 7.06 8.93 -9.43
N HIS A 335 6.43 8.60 -10.57
CA HIS A 335 6.40 9.47 -11.75
C HIS A 335 5.81 10.87 -11.49
N ARG A 336 4.96 11.02 -10.46
CA ARG A 336 4.37 12.31 -10.08
C ARG A 336 5.37 13.20 -9.38
N ALA A 337 6.22 12.61 -8.52
CA ALA A 337 7.30 13.31 -7.85
C ALA A 337 8.35 13.81 -8.84
N LEU A 338 8.64 13.04 -9.91
CA LEU A 338 9.59 13.42 -10.96
C LEU A 338 9.23 14.73 -11.69
N ARG A 339 7.97 15.17 -11.64
CA ARG A 339 7.56 16.49 -12.15
C ARG A 339 8.14 17.68 -11.35
N ALA A 340 8.91 17.40 -10.31
CA ALA A 340 9.71 18.36 -9.55
C ALA A 340 11.18 18.43 -10.01
N ARG A 341 11.60 17.66 -11.03
CA ARG A 341 12.94 17.78 -11.62
C ARG A 341 13.15 19.19 -12.19
N LYS A 342 14.40 19.65 -12.12
CA LYS A 342 14.81 20.93 -12.72
C LYS A 342 14.98 20.79 -14.24
N ASP A 343 15.59 19.69 -14.66
CA ASP A 343 15.90 19.33 -16.03
C ASP A 343 16.02 17.79 -16.17
N GLU A 344 16.31 17.31 -17.39
CA GLU A 344 16.42 15.87 -17.69
C GLU A 344 17.64 15.19 -17.04
N ASN A 345 18.69 15.97 -16.73
CA ASN A 345 19.95 15.49 -16.15
C ASN A 345 19.96 15.54 -14.61
N ASP A 346 18.83 15.86 -13.98
CA ASP A 346 18.70 16.00 -12.54
C ASP A 346 18.85 14.65 -11.81
N SER A 347 20.09 14.31 -11.47
CA SER A 347 20.45 13.06 -10.80
C SER A 347 20.03 13.00 -9.34
N THR A 348 19.72 14.15 -8.71
CA THR A 348 19.35 14.25 -7.29
C THR A 348 17.91 13.81 -6.99
N LEU A 349 17.06 13.65 -8.02
CA LEU A 349 15.68 13.19 -7.87
C LEU A 349 15.39 12.00 -8.80
N GLN A 350 15.26 10.81 -8.21
CA GLN A 350 14.96 9.57 -8.91
C GLN A 350 13.56 9.05 -8.59
N GLY A 351 13.04 8.22 -9.49
CA GLY A 351 11.71 7.66 -9.39
C GLY A 351 11.66 6.30 -10.07
N PHE A 352 11.24 5.28 -9.34
CA PHE A 352 11.14 3.90 -9.82
C PHE A 352 9.72 3.39 -9.69
N LEU A 353 9.25 2.66 -10.69
CA LEU A 353 7.91 2.09 -10.62
C LEU A 353 7.89 0.87 -9.71
N THR A 354 8.96 0.08 -9.72
CA THR A 354 9.06 -1.16 -8.96
C THR A 354 10.12 -1.06 -7.86
N LEU A 355 9.96 -1.88 -6.81
CA LEU A 355 10.94 -1.94 -5.73
C LEU A 355 12.25 -2.60 -6.19
N LYS A 356 12.16 -3.51 -7.17
CA LYS A 356 13.31 -4.20 -7.76
C LYS A 356 14.23 -3.24 -8.53
N GLU A 357 13.64 -2.34 -9.31
CA GLU A 357 14.39 -1.25 -9.99
C GLU A 357 15.11 -0.36 -8.97
N ALA A 358 14.39 0.06 -7.92
CA ALA A 358 14.98 0.85 -6.85
C ALA A 358 16.13 0.11 -6.13
N SER A 359 15.99 -1.19 -5.88
CA SER A 359 17.05 -2.02 -5.30
C SER A 359 18.28 -2.04 -6.21
N SER A 360 18.07 -2.32 -7.50
CA SER A 360 19.15 -2.40 -8.50
C SER A 360 19.90 -1.07 -8.64
N PHE A 361 19.19 0.05 -8.56
CA PHE A 361 19.80 1.38 -8.55
C PHE A 361 20.60 1.65 -7.28
N LEU A 362 20.04 1.34 -6.11
CA LEU A 362 20.69 1.54 -4.82
C LEU A 362 21.94 0.65 -4.66
N GLN A 363 21.93 -0.58 -5.16
CA GLN A 363 23.12 -1.45 -5.18
C GLN A 363 24.31 -0.81 -5.92
N LYS A 364 24.06 -0.04 -6.98
CA LYS A 364 25.10 0.63 -7.77
C LYS A 364 25.50 2.01 -7.24
N THR A 365 24.63 2.64 -6.45
CA THR A 365 24.75 4.07 -6.09
C THR A 365 25.17 4.30 -4.64
N LEU A 366 24.79 3.39 -3.75
CA LEU A 366 25.12 3.48 -2.33
C LEU A 366 26.60 3.23 -2.10
N ARG A 367 27.19 4.00 -1.19
CA ARG A 367 28.61 3.93 -0.82
C ARG A 367 28.79 4.05 0.70
N PRO A 368 29.95 3.64 1.25
CA PRO A 368 30.27 3.83 2.67
C PRO A 368 30.01 5.27 3.16
N GLY A 369 29.41 5.39 4.34
CA GLY A 369 29.01 6.67 4.96
C GLY A 369 27.68 7.25 4.48
N ASP A 370 26.95 6.57 3.58
CA ASP A 370 25.60 6.97 3.18
C ASP A 370 24.58 6.71 4.31
N LEU A 371 23.75 7.71 4.61
CA LEU A 371 22.63 7.62 5.54
C LEU A 371 21.30 7.67 4.77
N VAL A 372 20.55 6.58 4.79
CA VAL A 372 19.36 6.36 3.95
C VAL A 372 18.08 6.31 4.79
N LEU A 373 17.22 7.32 4.68
CA LEU A 373 15.88 7.29 5.28
C LEU A 373 14.90 6.54 4.39
N LEU A 374 14.25 5.50 4.92
CA LEU A 374 13.12 4.83 4.27
C LEU A 374 11.80 5.33 4.88
N LYS A 375 10.95 5.96 4.08
CA LYS A 375 9.64 6.47 4.50
C LYS A 375 8.55 5.94 3.59
N GLY A 376 7.60 5.18 4.13
CA GLY A 376 6.55 4.55 3.32
C GLY A 376 5.50 3.83 4.15
N SER A 377 4.75 2.97 3.49
CA SER A 377 3.75 2.10 4.11
C SER A 377 4.18 0.66 3.94
N ASN A 378 4.39 -0.06 5.04
CA ASN A 378 4.80 -1.48 4.99
C ASN A 378 3.78 -2.32 4.22
N LYS A 379 2.49 -2.04 4.44
CA LYS A 379 1.37 -2.72 3.78
C LYS A 379 1.39 -2.60 2.25
N SER A 380 1.96 -1.53 1.71
CA SER A 380 1.95 -1.24 0.28
C SER A 380 3.31 -1.44 -0.37
N ASP A 381 4.37 -0.97 0.27
CA ASP A 381 5.66 -0.72 -0.38
C ASP A 381 6.73 -1.76 0.00
N HIS A 382 6.69 -2.30 1.22
CA HIS A 382 7.70 -3.23 1.75
C HIS A 382 9.17 -2.76 1.57
N LEU A 383 9.44 -1.46 1.79
CA LEU A 383 10.76 -0.84 1.56
C LEU A 383 11.92 -1.55 2.29
N GLN A 384 11.66 -2.25 3.39
CA GLN A 384 12.64 -3.12 4.06
C GLN A 384 13.38 -4.08 3.12
N ARG A 385 12.75 -4.51 2.01
CA ARG A 385 13.40 -5.38 1.01
C ARG A 385 14.65 -4.73 0.40
N LEU A 386 14.71 -3.40 0.30
CA LEU A 386 15.91 -2.67 -0.16
C LEU A 386 17.12 -2.87 0.75
N ILE A 387 16.87 -3.19 2.02
CA ILE A 387 17.90 -3.52 3.00
C ILE A 387 18.23 -5.01 2.91
N LEU A 388 17.19 -5.87 2.95
CA LEU A 388 17.37 -7.32 2.99
C LEU A 388 18.11 -7.87 1.76
N ASP A 389 17.81 -7.33 0.58
CA ASP A 389 18.43 -7.71 -0.69
C ASP A 389 19.94 -7.39 -0.76
N ARG A 390 20.41 -6.41 0.02
CA ARG A 390 21.84 -6.08 0.12
C ARG A 390 22.61 -7.11 0.94
N TYR A 391 22.01 -7.60 2.03
CA TYR A 391 22.64 -8.63 2.88
C TYR A 391 22.59 -10.00 2.22
N LYS A 392 21.43 -10.34 1.64
CA LYS A 392 21.21 -11.60 0.96
C LYS A 392 20.22 -11.35 -0.17
N PRO A 393 20.57 -11.66 -1.43
CA PRO A 393 19.66 -11.48 -2.55
C PRO A 393 18.30 -12.12 -2.29
N ILE A 394 17.25 -11.32 -2.34
CA ILE A 394 15.88 -11.80 -2.12
C ILE A 394 15.28 -12.30 -3.44
N GLN A 395 14.33 -13.21 -3.35
CA GLN A 395 13.61 -13.76 -4.52
C GLN A 395 12.21 -13.14 -4.67
N CYS A 396 11.61 -12.70 -3.56
CA CYS A 396 10.27 -12.10 -3.57
C CYS A 396 10.29 -10.61 -3.95
N TRP A 397 9.97 -10.33 -5.22
CA TRP A 397 9.75 -8.98 -5.75
C TRP A 397 8.27 -8.67 -5.98
N GLN A 398 7.38 -9.28 -5.19
CA GLN A 398 5.95 -9.02 -5.31
C GLN A 398 5.60 -7.56 -5.03
N GLU A 399 5.06 -6.91 -6.04
CA GLU A 399 4.68 -5.49 -6.03
C GLU A 399 3.46 -5.18 -5.15
N ARG A 400 2.58 -6.18 -4.93
CA ARG A 400 1.39 -6.07 -4.07
C ARG A 400 1.22 -7.36 -3.29
N CYS A 401 1.99 -7.48 -2.21
CA CYS A 401 1.98 -8.65 -1.34
C CYS A 401 0.75 -8.69 -0.42
N GLY A 402 0.29 -7.54 0.07
CA GLY A 402 -0.89 -7.42 0.92
C GLY A 402 -0.71 -7.94 2.36
N LEU A 403 0.43 -8.53 2.68
CA LEU A 403 0.83 -8.89 4.03
C LEU A 403 1.17 -7.63 4.83
N GLU A 404 0.75 -7.58 6.09
CA GLU A 404 0.97 -6.40 6.94
C GLU A 404 2.23 -6.52 7.82
N HIS A 405 2.87 -7.70 7.87
CA HIS A 405 4.11 -7.92 8.59
C HIS A 405 5.34 -7.59 7.75
N PHE A 406 6.48 -7.41 8.41
CA PHE A 406 7.76 -7.13 7.77
C PHE A 406 8.36 -8.35 7.09
N CYS A 407 9.04 -8.14 5.96
CA CYS A 407 9.50 -9.21 5.07
C CYS A 407 10.54 -10.14 5.70
N ASN A 408 11.27 -9.69 6.72
CA ASN A 408 12.24 -10.53 7.44
C ASN A 408 11.60 -11.71 8.20
N HIS A 409 10.27 -11.75 8.33
CA HIS A 409 9.53 -12.87 8.91
C HIS A 409 8.78 -13.70 7.85
N CYS A 410 8.97 -13.40 6.56
CA CYS A 410 8.22 -14.02 5.48
C CYS A 410 8.96 -15.26 4.95
N SER A 411 8.27 -16.40 4.96
CA SER A 411 8.81 -17.67 4.44
C SER A 411 9.06 -17.65 2.93
N GLN A 412 8.42 -16.74 2.19
CA GLN A 412 8.55 -16.61 0.74
C GLN A 412 9.69 -15.67 0.32
N LEU A 413 10.37 -15.00 1.26
CA LEU A 413 11.34 -13.94 0.91
C LEU A 413 12.53 -14.47 0.09
N TYR A 414 13.08 -15.62 0.47
CA TYR A 414 14.26 -16.24 -0.13
C TYR A 414 13.97 -17.51 -0.93
N ARG A 415 12.71 -17.94 -0.97
CA ARG A 415 12.32 -19.05 -1.85
C ARG A 415 12.27 -18.49 -3.27
N GLY A 416 13.07 -19.07 -4.17
CA GLY A 416 12.87 -18.86 -5.61
C GLY A 416 11.43 -19.27 -6.00
N ASP A 417 11.00 -18.98 -7.22
CA ASP A 417 9.71 -19.47 -7.73
C ASP A 417 9.72 -21.01 -7.81
N SER A 418 9.57 -21.67 -6.65
CA SER A 418 9.08 -23.03 -6.54
C SER A 418 7.57 -22.92 -6.60
N THR A 419 7.03 -23.03 -7.81
CA THR A 419 5.65 -23.49 -7.98
C THR A 419 5.49 -24.81 -7.23
N ASN A 420 4.43 -24.91 -6.44
CA ASN A 420 3.96 -26.07 -5.67
C ASN A 420 4.81 -26.50 -4.47
N GLU A 421 4.31 -26.20 -3.26
CA GLU A 421 3.95 -27.23 -2.26
C GLU A 421 3.47 -26.57 -0.95
N GLN A 422 2.18 -26.77 -0.64
CA GLN A 422 1.64 -27.24 0.65
C GLN A 422 0.15 -26.85 0.81
N THR A 423 -0.72 -27.70 0.27
CA THR A 423 -1.87 -28.23 1.04
C THR A 423 -1.94 -29.71 0.75
N GLY A 424 -1.64 -30.51 1.77
CA GLY A 424 -1.59 -31.97 1.66
C GLY A 424 -2.96 -32.61 1.46
N ASN A 425 -2.89 -33.75 0.78
CA ASN A 425 -3.81 -34.88 0.71
C ASN A 425 -5.24 -34.64 0.22
N LEU A 426 -5.53 -35.14 -0.98
CA LEU A 426 -6.45 -36.26 -1.21
C LEU A 426 -6.16 -36.90 -2.57
N VAL A 427 -6.24 -38.23 -2.56
CA VAL A 427 -5.88 -39.21 -3.60
C VAL A 427 -6.84 -39.12 -4.78
N ASP A 428 -6.34 -39.18 -6.02
CA ASP A 428 -6.71 -40.22 -6.99
C ASP A 428 -5.89 -40.16 -8.29
N LYS A 429 -5.45 -41.35 -8.69
CA LYS A 429 -4.71 -41.65 -9.92
C LYS A 429 -5.58 -41.43 -11.15
N VAL A 430 -5.10 -40.64 -12.11
CA VAL A 430 -5.38 -40.86 -13.54
C VAL A 430 -4.10 -40.54 -14.32
N GLU A 431 -3.45 -41.58 -14.84
CA GLU A 431 -2.47 -41.47 -15.94
C GLU A 431 -3.25 -41.46 -17.25
N ILE A 432 -3.02 -40.49 -18.15
CA ILE A 432 -3.05 -40.68 -19.62
C ILE A 432 -2.01 -39.73 -20.25
N PRO A 433 -1.29 -40.15 -21.31
CA PRO A 433 -0.01 -39.61 -21.73
C PRO A 433 -0.10 -38.73 -23.01
N VAL A 434 1.08 -38.44 -23.56
CA VAL A 434 1.39 -38.01 -24.93
C VAL A 434 1.76 -36.53 -25.10
N SER A 435 3.07 -36.32 -25.02
CA SER A 435 3.86 -35.28 -25.66
C SER A 435 3.56 -35.07 -27.14
N ILE A 436 3.45 -33.82 -27.61
CA ILE A 436 3.97 -33.34 -28.92
C ILE A 436 4.21 -31.81 -28.83
N PRO A 437 5.06 -31.19 -29.64
CA PRO A 437 6.50 -31.08 -29.47
C PRO A 437 6.93 -29.62 -29.18
N VAL A 438 7.95 -29.45 -28.35
CA VAL A 438 8.81 -28.26 -28.44
C VAL A 438 9.77 -28.50 -29.59
N LYS A 439 9.67 -27.69 -30.65
CA LYS A 439 10.79 -27.35 -31.54
C LYS A 439 10.58 -25.97 -32.17
N GLU A 440 11.43 -25.05 -31.71
CA GLU A 440 12.19 -24.01 -32.44
C GLU A 440 11.44 -23.24 -33.53
N THR A 441 11.19 -21.93 -33.43
CA THR A 441 12.22 -20.88 -33.51
C THR A 441 11.85 -19.57 -32.76
N GLY A 442 12.83 -19.02 -32.05
CA GLY A 442 13.01 -17.69 -31.42
C GLY A 442 12.12 -16.44 -31.63
N ARG A 443 10.82 -16.50 -31.95
CA ARG A 443 9.94 -15.30 -31.99
C ARG A 443 8.54 -15.59 -31.42
N MET A 444 8.08 -14.76 -30.48
CA MET A 444 6.74 -14.91 -29.88
C MET A 444 5.64 -14.38 -30.83
N ALA A 445 4.55 -15.14 -30.97
CA ALA A 445 3.39 -14.75 -31.79
C ALA A 445 2.72 -13.45 -31.27
N PRO A 446 2.49 -12.43 -32.13
CA PRO A 446 1.78 -11.20 -31.77
C PRO A 446 0.36 -11.46 -31.26
N VAL A 447 -0.15 -10.52 -30.47
CA VAL A 447 -1.51 -10.55 -29.91
C VAL A 447 -2.30 -9.34 -30.38
N ILE A 448 -3.34 -9.56 -31.16
CA ILE A 448 -4.29 -8.50 -31.54
C ILE A 448 -5.41 -8.47 -30.50
N VAL A 449 -5.52 -7.35 -29.80
CA VAL A 449 -6.46 -7.13 -28.70
C VAL A 449 -7.61 -6.26 -29.19
N GLY A 450 -8.80 -6.84 -29.26
CA GLY A 450 -10.03 -6.09 -29.48
C GLY A 450 -10.49 -5.50 -28.16
N LEU A 451 -10.81 -4.22 -28.14
CA LEU A 451 -11.49 -3.58 -27.02
C LEU A 451 -13.01 -3.65 -27.24
N GLY A 452 -13.73 -4.06 -26.20
CA GLY A 452 -15.19 -4.24 -26.21
C GLY A 452 -15.73 -4.67 -24.84
N ASN A 453 -17.05 -4.75 -24.73
CA ASN A 453 -17.77 -5.34 -23.61
C ASN A 453 -18.37 -6.70 -24.00
N PRO A 454 -18.27 -7.74 -23.14
CA PRO A 454 -18.91 -9.02 -23.37
C PRO A 454 -20.41 -8.95 -23.04
N GLY A 455 -21.23 -9.65 -23.83
CA GLY A 455 -22.69 -9.74 -23.65
C GLY A 455 -23.45 -9.38 -24.92
N LYS A 456 -24.60 -10.03 -25.13
CA LYS A 456 -25.45 -9.82 -26.33
C LYS A 456 -25.97 -8.40 -26.44
N GLU A 457 -26.14 -7.73 -25.30
CA GLU A 457 -26.60 -6.34 -25.23
C GLU A 457 -25.60 -5.33 -25.85
N PHE A 458 -24.33 -5.71 -26.00
CA PHE A 458 -23.28 -4.88 -26.59
C PHE A 458 -22.97 -5.23 -28.05
N GLU A 459 -23.63 -6.26 -28.61
CA GLU A 459 -23.51 -6.58 -30.04
C GLU A 459 -24.00 -5.39 -30.89
N ASN A 460 -23.26 -5.10 -31.97
CA ASN A 460 -23.53 -3.98 -32.88
C ASN A 460 -23.59 -2.61 -32.19
N THR A 461 -22.80 -2.42 -31.13
CA THR A 461 -22.55 -1.09 -30.53
C THR A 461 -21.24 -0.52 -31.03
N LEU A 462 -21.15 0.82 -31.05
CA LEU A 462 -19.92 1.53 -31.41
C LEU A 462 -18.73 1.08 -30.53
N HIS A 463 -18.98 0.86 -29.23
CA HIS A 463 -17.98 0.39 -28.26
C HIS A 463 -17.42 -1.00 -28.50
N ASN A 464 -18.09 -1.82 -29.32
CA ASN A 464 -17.67 -3.18 -29.63
C ASN A 464 -17.02 -3.30 -31.01
N ILE A 465 -16.70 -2.19 -31.69
CA ILE A 465 -16.05 -2.22 -33.00
C ILE A 465 -14.71 -2.98 -32.97
N GLY A 466 -13.97 -2.94 -31.85
CA GLY A 466 -12.76 -3.74 -31.65
C GLY A 466 -13.03 -5.24 -31.64
N TYR A 467 -14.15 -5.69 -31.07
CA TYR A 467 -14.57 -7.10 -31.14
C TYR A 467 -15.02 -7.47 -32.55
N SER A 468 -15.79 -6.60 -33.23
CA SER A 468 -16.24 -6.83 -34.61
C SER A 468 -15.07 -7.00 -35.60
N VAL A 469 -13.99 -6.23 -35.44
CA VAL A 469 -12.77 -6.40 -36.26
C VAL A 469 -12.11 -7.75 -35.98
N LEU A 470 -12.03 -8.18 -34.71
CA LEU A 470 -11.49 -9.50 -34.39
C LEU A 470 -12.35 -10.65 -34.91
N ASP A 471 -13.68 -10.52 -34.83
CA ASP A 471 -14.60 -11.52 -35.33
C ASP A 471 -14.49 -11.67 -36.85
N LYS A 472 -14.33 -10.56 -37.58
CA LYS A 472 -14.04 -10.60 -39.01
C LYS A 472 -12.69 -11.25 -39.32
N LEU A 473 -11.62 -10.89 -38.59
CA LEU A 473 -10.30 -11.53 -38.74
C LEU A 473 -10.38 -13.05 -38.51
N ALA A 474 -11.15 -13.49 -37.51
CA ALA A 474 -11.36 -14.90 -37.25
C ALA A 474 -12.10 -15.60 -38.40
N VAL A 475 -13.15 -14.97 -38.96
CA VAL A 475 -13.90 -15.53 -40.10
C VAL A 475 -13.04 -15.59 -41.37
N ASP A 476 -12.38 -14.48 -41.75
CA ASP A 476 -11.64 -14.37 -43.00
C ASP A 476 -10.40 -15.29 -43.05
N TYR A 477 -9.80 -15.57 -41.88
CA TYR A 477 -8.56 -16.34 -41.76
C TYR A 477 -8.72 -17.67 -41.00
N GLY A 478 -9.95 -18.17 -40.86
CA GLY A 478 -10.22 -19.51 -40.32
C GLY A 478 -9.93 -19.70 -38.82
N GLY A 479 -9.93 -18.62 -38.04
CA GLY A 479 -9.75 -18.64 -36.60
C GLY A 479 -10.98 -19.16 -35.86
N ILE A 480 -10.79 -20.13 -34.97
CA ILE A 480 -11.85 -20.67 -34.13
C ILE A 480 -11.70 -20.12 -32.70
N TRP A 481 -12.75 -19.48 -32.19
CA TRP A 481 -12.78 -18.93 -30.83
C TRP A 481 -12.79 -20.05 -29.77
N GLN A 482 -11.83 -19.98 -28.86
CA GLN A 482 -11.71 -20.82 -27.68
C GLN A 482 -11.89 -19.97 -26.43
N ASN A 483 -12.55 -20.53 -25.41
CA ASN A 483 -12.72 -19.84 -24.12
C ASN A 483 -11.51 -20.11 -23.22
N GLU A 484 -10.97 -19.04 -22.66
CA GLU A 484 -9.83 -19.01 -21.74
C GLU A 484 -10.27 -18.36 -20.41
N GLU A 485 -9.44 -18.44 -19.37
CA GLU A 485 -9.75 -17.85 -18.05
C GLU A 485 -9.99 -16.32 -18.11
N GLU A 486 -9.29 -15.63 -19.03
CA GLU A 486 -9.31 -14.18 -19.15
C GLU A 486 -10.24 -13.65 -20.26
N GLY A 487 -10.79 -14.53 -21.09
CA GLY A 487 -11.41 -14.09 -22.35
C GLY A 487 -11.63 -15.19 -23.37
N GLN A 488 -11.74 -14.79 -24.63
CA GLN A 488 -11.74 -15.67 -25.78
C GLN A 488 -10.48 -15.43 -26.60
N THR A 489 -9.90 -16.51 -27.12
CA THR A 489 -8.78 -16.42 -28.05
C THR A 489 -9.05 -17.19 -29.33
N ALA A 490 -8.46 -16.73 -30.43
CA ALA A 490 -8.46 -17.48 -31.69
C ALA A 490 -7.07 -17.34 -32.31
N TRP A 491 -6.56 -18.44 -32.87
CA TRP A 491 -5.31 -18.42 -33.61
C TRP A 491 -5.59 -18.29 -35.10
N ILE A 492 -4.86 -17.40 -35.76
CA ILE A 492 -4.92 -17.21 -37.22
C ILE A 492 -3.51 -17.08 -37.79
N ILE A 493 -3.39 -17.20 -39.11
CA ILE A 493 -2.14 -16.97 -39.84
C ILE A 493 -2.35 -15.77 -40.76
N LEU A 494 -1.57 -14.71 -40.56
CA LEU A 494 -1.55 -13.51 -41.40
C LEU A 494 -0.18 -13.41 -42.09
N ASN A 495 -0.15 -13.44 -43.43
CA ASN A 495 1.08 -13.38 -44.22
C ASN A 495 2.18 -14.36 -43.75
N GLY A 496 1.79 -15.59 -43.37
CA GLY A 496 2.72 -16.61 -42.86
C GLY A 496 3.12 -16.46 -41.39
N VAL A 497 2.64 -15.44 -40.67
CA VAL A 497 2.89 -15.22 -39.23
C VAL A 497 1.71 -15.72 -38.41
N SER A 498 1.98 -16.56 -37.40
CA SER A 498 0.97 -16.96 -36.42
C SER A 498 0.64 -15.81 -35.48
N VAL A 499 -0.65 -15.48 -35.34
CA VAL A 499 -1.15 -14.37 -34.53
C VAL A 499 -2.29 -14.85 -33.63
N VAL A 500 -2.34 -14.33 -32.41
CA VAL A 500 -3.45 -14.59 -31.49
C VAL A 500 -4.41 -13.40 -31.47
N LEU A 501 -5.69 -13.66 -31.65
CA LEU A 501 -6.77 -12.70 -31.40
C LEU A 501 -7.22 -12.83 -29.94
N PHE A 502 -7.42 -11.73 -29.23
CA PHE A 502 -7.84 -11.74 -27.82
C PHE A 502 -9.03 -10.79 -27.57
N LYS A 503 -10.12 -11.36 -27.04
CA LYS A 503 -11.31 -10.63 -26.53
C LYS A 503 -11.44 -10.87 -25.03
N SER A 504 -11.53 -9.82 -24.22
CA SER A 504 -11.65 -9.93 -22.76
C SER A 504 -13.04 -10.41 -22.31
N ASP A 505 -13.10 -11.24 -21.26
CA ASP A 505 -14.37 -11.60 -20.61
C ASP A 505 -14.87 -10.54 -19.61
N ALA A 506 -14.12 -9.45 -19.43
CA ALA A 506 -14.43 -8.34 -18.55
C ALA A 506 -14.89 -7.10 -19.34
N TYR A 507 -15.64 -6.23 -18.66
CA TYR A 507 -15.99 -4.91 -19.17
C TYR A 507 -14.76 -4.09 -19.57
N MET A 508 -14.94 -3.19 -20.53
CA MET A 508 -13.93 -2.34 -21.17
C MET A 508 -12.94 -1.72 -20.17
N ASN A 509 -13.43 -1.13 -19.08
CA ASN A 509 -12.59 -0.49 -18.06
C ASN A 509 -11.74 -1.47 -17.22
N LYS A 510 -11.91 -2.78 -17.42
CA LYS A 510 -11.18 -3.87 -16.78
C LYS A 510 -10.47 -4.79 -17.80
N THR A 511 -10.58 -4.53 -19.10
CA THR A 511 -9.91 -5.31 -20.16
C THR A 511 -8.40 -5.41 -19.92
N GLY A 512 -7.77 -4.35 -19.44
CA GLY A 512 -6.34 -4.38 -19.16
C GLY A 512 -5.91 -5.38 -18.09
N LEU A 513 -6.77 -5.64 -17.09
CA LEU A 513 -6.47 -6.63 -16.06
C LEU A 513 -6.49 -8.05 -16.65
N ARG A 514 -7.45 -8.33 -17.53
CA ARG A 514 -7.56 -9.61 -18.22
C ARG A 514 -6.40 -9.81 -19.19
N LEU A 515 -6.10 -8.79 -19.99
CA LEU A 515 -4.95 -8.81 -20.90
C LEU A 515 -3.65 -9.03 -20.13
N LYS A 516 -3.45 -8.37 -18.98
CA LYS A 516 -2.27 -8.58 -18.13
C LYS A 516 -2.12 -10.05 -17.71
N HIS A 517 -3.20 -10.66 -17.24
CA HIS A 517 -3.20 -12.05 -16.80
C HIS A 517 -2.89 -12.99 -17.98
N TYR A 518 -3.53 -12.76 -19.12
CA TYR A 518 -3.30 -13.53 -20.34
C TYR A 518 -1.85 -13.46 -20.83
N LEU A 519 -1.27 -12.25 -20.90
CA LEU A 519 0.12 -12.05 -21.30
C LEU A 519 1.09 -12.72 -20.33
N ALA A 520 0.86 -12.57 -19.02
CA ALA A 520 1.69 -13.23 -18.01
C ALA A 520 1.62 -14.76 -18.10
N ARG A 521 0.41 -15.33 -18.25
CA ARG A 521 0.21 -16.77 -18.36
C ARG A 521 0.85 -17.36 -19.61
N THR A 522 0.88 -16.60 -20.70
CA THR A 522 1.43 -17.06 -21.99
C THR A 522 2.86 -16.58 -22.26
N GLY A 523 3.51 -15.97 -21.27
CA GLY A 523 4.89 -15.48 -21.36
C GLY A 523 5.10 -14.30 -22.32
N ARG A 524 4.03 -13.62 -22.75
CA ARG A 524 4.09 -12.54 -23.76
C ARG A 524 4.29 -11.17 -23.11
N LEU A 525 4.97 -10.29 -23.83
CA LEU A 525 5.17 -8.89 -23.45
C LEU A 525 4.16 -7.96 -24.12
N PRO A 526 3.88 -6.78 -23.53
CA PRO A 526 2.96 -5.82 -24.13
C PRO A 526 3.38 -5.29 -25.51
N GLU A 527 4.67 -5.27 -25.81
CA GLU A 527 5.20 -4.88 -27.14
C GLU A 527 4.75 -5.83 -28.26
N HIS A 528 4.34 -7.05 -27.93
CA HIS A 528 3.72 -7.98 -28.86
C HIS A 528 2.23 -7.66 -29.12
N CYS A 529 1.65 -6.65 -28.46
CA CYS A 529 0.22 -6.36 -28.54
C CYS A 529 -0.12 -5.22 -29.49
N LEU A 530 -1.13 -5.42 -30.35
CA LEU A 530 -1.80 -4.36 -31.10
C LEU A 530 -3.23 -4.19 -30.58
N LEU A 531 -3.59 -2.98 -30.13
CA LEU A 531 -4.96 -2.71 -29.65
C LEU A 531 -5.86 -2.19 -30.77
N ILE A 532 -7.11 -2.61 -30.80
CA ILE A 532 -8.13 -2.12 -31.74
C ILE A 532 -9.33 -1.62 -30.93
N TYR A 533 -9.73 -0.36 -31.11
CA TYR A 533 -10.77 0.25 -30.27
C TYR A 533 -11.50 1.42 -30.94
N ASP A 534 -12.64 1.81 -30.37
CA ASP A 534 -13.45 2.95 -30.79
C ASP A 534 -12.86 4.30 -30.38
N ASP A 535 -12.82 5.26 -31.29
CA ASP A 535 -12.29 6.58 -31.05
C ASP A 535 -13.26 7.70 -31.44
N MET A 536 -13.73 8.44 -30.43
CA MET A 536 -14.71 9.52 -30.58
C MET A 536 -14.12 10.81 -31.16
N ASP A 537 -12.80 10.92 -31.28
CA ASP A 537 -12.17 12.08 -31.92
C ASP A 537 -12.02 11.89 -33.45
N ILE A 538 -12.36 10.70 -33.96
CA ILE A 538 -12.21 10.33 -35.37
C ILE A 538 -13.60 10.09 -35.96
N GLU A 539 -13.84 10.63 -37.16
CA GLU A 539 -15.12 10.47 -37.88
C GLU A 539 -15.38 9.01 -38.24
N PHE A 540 -16.66 8.64 -38.16
CA PHE A 540 -17.13 7.31 -38.51
C PHE A 540 -16.63 6.88 -39.90
N GLY A 541 -16.07 5.68 -39.98
CA GLY A 541 -15.47 5.13 -41.20
C GLY A 541 -14.02 5.52 -41.47
N THR A 542 -13.41 6.37 -40.63
CA THR A 542 -11.96 6.62 -40.70
C THR A 542 -11.21 5.71 -39.73
N ILE A 543 -10.16 5.05 -40.21
CA ILE A 543 -9.28 4.20 -39.40
C ILE A 543 -7.88 4.79 -39.39
N LYS A 544 -7.26 4.91 -38.21
CA LYS A 544 -5.90 5.44 -38.07
C LYS A 544 -5.04 4.52 -37.21
N PHE A 545 -3.89 4.12 -37.75
CA PHE A 545 -2.83 3.53 -36.94
C PHE A 545 -2.12 4.60 -36.11
N LYS A 546 -1.81 4.26 -34.87
CA LYS A 546 -1.03 5.10 -33.98
C LYS A 546 0.00 4.23 -33.25
N PRO A 547 1.31 4.40 -33.51
CA PRO A 547 2.34 3.59 -32.88
C PRO A 547 2.50 3.92 -31.38
N ASP A 548 2.29 5.18 -30.99
CA ASP A 548 2.53 5.65 -29.62
C ASP A 548 1.47 6.61 -29.02
N GLY A 549 1.62 7.02 -27.75
CA GLY A 549 0.83 8.05 -27.05
C GLY A 549 -0.07 7.55 -25.89
N GLY A 550 -0.63 8.47 -25.10
CA GLY A 550 -1.47 8.16 -23.92
C GLY A 550 -2.91 7.71 -24.22
N ASP A 551 -3.75 7.58 -23.17
CA ASP A 551 -5.10 6.98 -23.28
C ASP A 551 -6.16 7.88 -23.93
N GLY A 552 -5.90 9.18 -24.09
CA GLY A 552 -6.84 10.11 -24.74
C GLY A 552 -8.22 10.20 -24.07
N GLY A 553 -8.37 9.74 -22.81
CA GLY A 553 -9.67 9.65 -22.14
C GLY A 553 -10.37 8.30 -22.28
N HIS A 554 -9.91 7.41 -23.17
CA HIS A 554 -10.56 6.15 -23.48
C HIS A 554 -10.36 5.12 -22.36
N LEU A 555 -11.46 4.61 -21.79
CA LEU A 555 -11.44 3.78 -20.57
C LEU A 555 -10.77 2.41 -20.77
N GLY A 556 -10.93 1.79 -21.94
CA GLY A 556 -10.33 0.48 -22.23
C GLY A 556 -8.81 0.56 -22.44
N LEU A 557 -8.36 1.44 -23.34
CA LEU A 557 -6.97 1.83 -23.48
C LEU A 557 -6.34 2.24 -22.13
N ARG A 558 -6.99 3.10 -21.34
CA ARG A 558 -6.53 3.44 -19.97
C ARG A 558 -6.39 2.20 -19.10
N SER A 559 -7.36 1.29 -19.15
CA SER A 559 -7.29 0.02 -18.41
C SER A 559 -6.07 -0.79 -18.81
N CYS A 560 -5.81 -0.93 -20.11
CA CYS A 560 -4.68 -1.68 -20.66
C CYS A 560 -3.34 -1.04 -20.28
N LEU A 561 -3.14 0.25 -20.58
CA LEU A 561 -1.91 0.98 -20.24
C LEU A 561 -1.63 0.92 -18.72
N LYS A 562 -2.67 1.14 -17.90
CA LYS A 562 -2.56 1.08 -16.42
C LYS A 562 -2.23 -0.31 -15.91
N SER A 563 -2.86 -1.36 -16.45
CA SER A 563 -2.70 -2.71 -15.94
C SER A 563 -1.38 -3.34 -16.39
N LEU A 564 -0.99 -3.07 -17.64
CA LEU A 564 0.27 -3.51 -18.25
C LEU A 564 1.47 -2.66 -17.85
N ARG A 565 1.25 -1.52 -17.16
CA ARG A 565 2.29 -0.62 -16.66
C ARG A 565 3.18 -0.03 -17.77
N ILE A 566 2.56 0.36 -18.87
CA ILE A 566 3.22 0.94 -20.04
C ILE A 566 2.56 2.25 -20.43
N TYR A 567 3.35 3.16 -21.01
CA TYR A 567 2.87 4.49 -21.41
C TYR A 567 2.16 4.49 -22.74
N THR A 568 2.46 3.49 -23.57
CA THR A 568 1.86 3.36 -24.89
C THR A 568 1.81 1.91 -25.33
N LEU A 569 0.90 1.66 -26.26
CA LEU A 569 0.79 0.46 -27.07
C LEU A 569 0.48 0.87 -28.51
N PRO A 570 1.03 0.17 -29.51
CA PRO A 570 0.60 0.36 -30.88
C PRO A 570 -0.89 0.01 -30.98
N ARG A 571 -1.63 0.83 -31.72
CA ARG A 571 -3.09 0.74 -31.74
C ARG A 571 -3.71 1.25 -33.01
N LEU A 572 -4.79 0.61 -33.38
CA LEU A 572 -5.67 0.97 -34.47
C LEU A 572 -6.91 1.64 -33.89
N ARG A 573 -7.12 2.90 -34.27
CA ARG A 573 -8.22 3.75 -33.80
C ARG A 573 -9.31 3.73 -34.84
N CYS A 574 -10.48 3.17 -34.50
CA CYS A 574 -11.65 3.14 -35.37
C CYS A 574 -12.55 4.33 -35.05
N GLY A 575 -12.73 5.24 -36.00
CA GLY A 575 -13.59 6.40 -35.81
C GLY A 575 -15.05 6.03 -35.61
N VAL A 576 -15.67 6.64 -34.61
CA VAL A 576 -17.09 6.43 -34.25
C VAL A 576 -17.87 7.73 -34.08
N ARG A 577 -17.25 8.88 -34.39
CA ARG A 577 -17.90 10.19 -34.30
C ARG A 577 -18.83 10.42 -35.48
N SER A 578 -20.10 10.76 -35.20
CA SER A 578 -21.04 11.18 -36.24
C SER A 578 -20.63 12.54 -36.86
N PRO A 579 -20.77 12.74 -38.18
CA PRO A 579 -20.45 14.01 -38.84
C PRO A 579 -21.23 15.19 -38.23
N GLY A 580 -20.54 16.28 -37.90
CA GLY A 580 -21.15 17.53 -37.43
C GLY A 580 -21.50 17.63 -35.93
N ASN A 581 -21.17 16.62 -35.10
CA ASN A 581 -21.44 16.62 -33.66
C ASN A 581 -20.19 16.86 -32.80
N THR A 582 -20.20 17.86 -31.92
CA THR A 582 -19.08 18.26 -31.03
C THR A 582 -19.36 18.07 -29.53
N ALA A 583 -20.47 17.42 -29.15
CA ALA A 583 -20.85 17.23 -27.73
C ALA A 583 -20.06 16.11 -27.01
N LYS A 584 -20.00 16.19 -25.66
CA LYS A 584 -19.18 15.32 -24.78
C LYS A 584 -19.60 13.83 -24.75
N ALA A 585 -18.98 13.06 -25.63
CA ALA A 585 -18.59 11.63 -25.69
C ALA A 585 -19.10 10.52 -24.72
N LYS A 586 -19.63 10.77 -23.51
CA LYS A 586 -19.77 9.68 -22.51
C LYS A 586 -21.05 8.84 -22.61
N GLU A 587 -22.08 9.31 -23.31
CA GLU A 587 -23.38 8.63 -23.43
C GLU A 587 -23.63 8.04 -24.83
N GLN A 588 -22.82 8.36 -25.84
CA GLN A 588 -23.00 7.90 -27.23
C GLN A 588 -22.31 6.58 -27.56
N VAL A 589 -21.24 6.19 -26.86
CA VAL A 589 -20.45 4.98 -27.19
C VAL A 589 -21.22 3.66 -27.01
N LEU A 590 -22.22 3.63 -26.12
CA LEU A 590 -23.12 2.47 -25.94
C LEU A 590 -24.27 2.43 -26.96
N ALA A 591 -24.36 3.41 -27.86
CA ALA A 591 -25.37 3.41 -28.91
C ALA A 591 -25.10 2.28 -29.91
N LYS A 592 -26.19 1.71 -30.42
CA LYS A 592 -26.14 0.79 -31.55
C LYS A 592 -25.88 1.57 -32.84
N PHE A 593 -25.21 0.94 -33.80
CA PHE A 593 -25.07 1.49 -35.14
C PHE A 593 -26.45 1.80 -35.73
N ASN A 594 -26.58 2.97 -36.35
CA ASN A 594 -27.78 3.32 -37.11
C ASN A 594 -27.79 2.59 -38.47
N LYS A 595 -28.91 2.69 -39.21
CA LYS A 595 -29.07 1.96 -40.48
C LYS A 595 -27.98 2.27 -41.52
N LYS A 596 -27.59 3.54 -41.66
CA LYS A 596 -26.52 3.95 -42.59
C LYS A 596 -25.15 3.47 -42.14
N GLU A 597 -24.89 3.49 -40.83
CA GLU A 597 -23.65 2.98 -40.23
C GLU A 597 -23.53 1.46 -40.39
N LEU A 598 -24.63 0.71 -40.23
CA LEU A 598 -24.66 -0.74 -40.47
C LEU A 598 -24.41 -1.10 -41.94
N GLU A 599 -24.93 -0.31 -42.89
CA GLU A 599 -24.68 -0.49 -44.32
C GLU A 599 -23.20 -0.26 -44.69
N GLN A 600 -22.52 0.65 -43.99
CA GLN A 600 -21.10 0.97 -44.21
C GLN A 600 -20.13 0.08 -43.40
N LEU A 601 -20.61 -0.55 -42.33
CA LEU A 601 -19.79 -1.31 -41.39
C LEU A 601 -18.94 -2.41 -42.05
N PRO A 602 -19.45 -3.24 -42.99
CA PRO A 602 -18.63 -4.27 -43.64
C PRO A 602 -17.36 -3.70 -44.30
N GLN A 603 -17.51 -2.61 -45.06
CA GLN A 603 -16.40 -1.95 -45.75
C GLN A 603 -15.38 -1.35 -44.76
N ILE A 604 -15.85 -0.82 -43.63
CA ILE A 604 -14.98 -0.30 -42.57
C ILE A 604 -14.20 -1.44 -41.92
N LEU A 605 -14.85 -2.58 -41.66
CA LEU A 605 -14.18 -3.74 -41.09
C LEU A 605 -13.14 -4.31 -42.08
N ASP A 606 -13.41 -4.34 -43.39
CA ASP A 606 -12.42 -4.69 -44.43
C ASP A 606 -11.18 -3.79 -44.35
N GLN A 607 -11.37 -2.46 -44.29
CA GLN A 607 -10.28 -1.50 -44.16
C GLN A 607 -9.46 -1.69 -42.86
N ALA A 608 -10.12 -2.05 -41.75
CA ALA A 608 -9.45 -2.31 -40.48
C ALA A 608 -8.58 -3.58 -40.56
N VAL A 609 -9.11 -4.64 -41.17
CA VAL A 609 -8.38 -5.89 -41.43
C VAL A 609 -7.15 -5.62 -42.29
N ASP A 610 -7.28 -4.89 -43.39
CA ASP A 610 -6.15 -4.53 -44.26
C ASP A 610 -5.04 -3.78 -43.51
N MET A 611 -5.44 -2.85 -42.63
CA MET A 611 -4.48 -2.08 -41.85
C MET A 611 -3.81 -2.91 -40.74
N VAL A 612 -4.53 -3.86 -40.13
CA VAL A 612 -3.94 -4.84 -39.20
C VAL A 612 -2.86 -5.64 -39.92
N ILE A 613 -3.17 -6.20 -41.09
CA ILE A 613 -2.24 -7.02 -41.89
C ILE A 613 -0.96 -6.24 -42.22
N LYS A 614 -1.10 -4.95 -42.61
CA LYS A 614 0.04 -4.06 -42.89
C LYS A 614 0.88 -3.73 -41.66
N THR A 615 0.32 -3.83 -40.45
CA THR A 615 0.98 -3.45 -39.20
C THR A 615 1.73 -4.61 -38.54
N ILE A 616 1.34 -5.87 -38.78
CA ILE A 616 1.96 -7.05 -38.17
C ILE A 616 3.50 -7.11 -38.31
N PRO A 617 4.13 -6.77 -39.46
CA PRO A 617 5.59 -6.77 -39.58
C PRO A 617 6.29 -5.82 -38.60
N GLN A 618 5.63 -4.74 -38.17
CA GLN A 618 6.19 -3.74 -37.24
C GLN A 618 6.16 -4.19 -35.76
N LEU A 619 5.47 -5.29 -35.45
CA LEU A 619 5.36 -5.86 -34.10
C LEU A 619 6.40 -6.96 -33.84
N GLN A 620 7.28 -7.23 -34.81
CA GLN A 620 8.40 -8.15 -34.67
C GLN A 620 9.70 -7.33 -34.55
N PRO A 621 10.46 -7.43 -33.44
CA PRO A 621 11.77 -6.79 -33.35
C PRO A 621 12.76 -7.39 -34.38
N GLU A 622 13.58 -6.54 -34.99
CA GLU A 622 14.73 -6.96 -35.79
C GLU A 622 15.70 -7.80 -34.93
N SER A 623 16.32 -8.82 -35.52
CA SER A 623 17.19 -9.75 -34.80
C SER A 623 18.39 -9.04 -34.19
N LEU A 624 18.66 -9.33 -32.91
CA LEU A 624 19.98 -9.17 -32.30
C LEU A 624 20.97 -10.13 -32.98
N SER A 625 21.42 -9.78 -34.17
CA SER A 625 22.48 -10.46 -34.90
C SER A 625 23.26 -9.40 -35.67
N GLU A 626 24.20 -8.75 -34.97
CA GLU A 626 25.44 -8.13 -35.48
C GLU A 626 25.96 -7.11 -34.45
N LEU A 627 26.58 -7.62 -33.38
CA LEU A 627 27.68 -6.90 -32.76
C LEU A 627 28.95 -7.38 -33.50
N PRO A 628 29.68 -6.51 -34.21
CA PRO A 628 30.94 -6.91 -34.82
C PRO A 628 31.93 -7.24 -33.70
N ALA A 629 32.59 -8.39 -33.83
CA ALA A 629 33.66 -8.79 -32.93
C ALA A 629 34.88 -7.88 -33.16
N ALA A 630 35.16 -7.02 -32.18
CA ALA A 630 36.50 -6.58 -31.73
C ALA A 630 36.35 -5.66 -30.51
#